data_AF-A0A2D9CF43-F1
#
_entry.id   AF-A0A2D9CF43-F1
#
_cell.length_a   1.000
_cell.length_b   1.000
_cell.length_c   1.000
_cell.angle_alpha   90.00
_cell.angle_beta   90.00
_cell.angle_gamma   90.00
#
_symmetry.space_group_name_H-M   'P 1'
#
loop_
_entity.id
_entity.type
_entity.pdbx_description
1 polymer ?
#
loop_
_entity_poly.entity_id
_entity_poly.type
_entity_poly.pdbx_seq_one_letter_code
_entity_poly.pdbx_strand_id
1 'polypeptide(L)'
;MSKKKTIKPYVAKSVSSCSMEPTTTSMYTTSVKVPEVRYTPYVHKVIQHIVAHQPQEIGWLGLVDKTAYGYLVTDLYIPEQTVSAAETDIDQDAMAALAIEIDEAGLDPSKLLYWGHSHVNMAVSPSHQDEKQIASFVENSPFFIRGIYNKYGDSKVDVYDKRSNTIFQCVKDAVDTPELSKQEIKQLNALMKSNLQKPVYTYKAPLHHQPLSKFTRSPFMQGLSFDDDVTYLEKISDPFYEGGY
;
A
#
# COMPACT_ATOMS: atom_id res chain seq x y z
N MET A 1 -12.45 15.78 -29.46
CA MET A 1 -12.08 14.56 -30.21
C MET A 1 -11.78 13.45 -29.21
N SER A 2 -12.72 12.51 -29.05
CA SER A 2 -12.64 11.43 -28.05
C SER A 2 -11.75 10.30 -28.56
N LYS A 3 -10.68 9.96 -27.82
CA LYS A 3 -9.77 8.85 -28.16
C LYS A 3 -10.52 7.53 -28.00
N LYS A 4 -10.75 6.82 -29.11
CA LYS A 4 -11.33 5.47 -29.14
C LYS A 4 -10.46 4.54 -28.30
N LYS A 5 -11.05 3.91 -27.27
CA LYS A 5 -10.42 2.81 -26.53
C LYS A 5 -10.27 1.62 -27.48
N THR A 6 -9.04 1.26 -27.81
CA THR A 6 -8.73 0.05 -28.56
C THR A 6 -8.99 -1.16 -27.65
N ILE A 7 -10.04 -1.92 -27.94
CA ILE A 7 -10.38 -3.18 -27.28
C ILE A 7 -9.35 -4.21 -27.74
N LYS A 8 -8.61 -4.84 -26.82
CA LYS A 8 -7.68 -5.93 -27.15
C LYS A 8 -8.48 -7.13 -27.70
N PRO A 9 -8.01 -7.79 -28.78
CA PRO A 9 -8.75 -8.91 -29.37
C PRO A 9 -8.80 -10.10 -28.40
N TYR A 10 -9.97 -10.73 -28.32
CA TYR A 10 -10.19 -11.94 -27.53
C TYR A 10 -9.35 -13.09 -28.09
N VAL A 11 -8.58 -13.78 -27.23
CA VAL A 11 -7.78 -14.96 -27.61
C VAL A 11 -8.62 -16.21 -27.37
N ALA A 12 -8.99 -16.90 -28.44
CA ALA A 12 -9.73 -18.17 -28.36
C ALA A 12 -8.83 -19.28 -27.80
N LYS A 13 -9.35 -20.08 -26.85
CA LYS A 13 -8.71 -21.34 -26.43
C LYS A 13 -8.98 -22.45 -27.46
N SER A 14 -8.10 -23.45 -27.51
CA SER A 14 -8.35 -24.68 -28.29
C SER A 14 -9.60 -25.39 -27.75
N VAL A 15 -10.54 -25.69 -28.65
CA VAL A 15 -11.80 -26.37 -28.35
C VAL A 15 -11.68 -27.85 -28.76
N SER A 16 -12.02 -28.76 -27.86
CA SER A 16 -12.15 -30.20 -28.11
C SER A 16 -13.58 -30.62 -27.82
N SER A 17 -14.25 -31.29 -28.77
CA SER A 17 -15.65 -31.74 -28.63
C SER A 17 -15.79 -33.26 -28.51
N CYS A 18 -14.71 -33.97 -28.16
CA CYS A 18 -14.70 -35.44 -28.12
C CYS A 18 -15.30 -36.04 -26.83
N SER A 19 -15.78 -35.21 -25.89
CA SER A 19 -16.35 -35.70 -24.64
C SER A 19 -17.80 -36.15 -24.84
N MET A 20 -18.12 -37.36 -24.39
CA MET A 20 -19.48 -37.90 -24.30
C MET A 20 -20.16 -37.55 -22.96
N GLU A 21 -19.47 -36.82 -22.08
CA GLU A 21 -19.99 -36.33 -20.80
C GLU A 21 -20.47 -34.88 -20.94
N PRO A 22 -21.62 -34.49 -20.36
CA PRO A 22 -22.14 -33.13 -20.43
C PRO A 22 -21.19 -32.16 -19.73
N THR A 23 -20.31 -31.52 -20.50
CA THR A 23 -19.30 -30.59 -20.01
C THR A 23 -19.57 -29.21 -20.59
N THR A 24 -19.77 -28.21 -19.72
CA THR A 24 -19.95 -26.82 -20.15
C THR A 24 -18.61 -26.08 -20.04
N THR A 25 -17.98 -25.82 -21.19
CA THR A 25 -16.73 -25.06 -21.25
C THR A 25 -17.01 -23.64 -21.76
N SER A 26 -16.71 -22.63 -20.95
CA SER A 26 -16.83 -21.23 -21.38
C SER A 26 -15.83 -20.91 -22.49
N MET A 27 -16.32 -20.38 -23.61
CA MET A 27 -15.49 -19.97 -24.75
C MET A 27 -14.60 -18.74 -24.46
N TYR A 28 -14.90 -17.99 -23.39
CA TYR A 28 -14.19 -16.77 -23.02
C TYR A 28 -13.77 -16.79 -21.55
N THR A 29 -12.59 -16.24 -21.25
CA THR A 29 -12.23 -15.84 -19.88
C THR A 29 -13.09 -14.63 -19.51
N THR A 30 -14.01 -14.77 -18.57
CA THR A 30 -14.74 -13.63 -18.02
C THR A 30 -13.73 -12.65 -17.44
N SER A 31 -13.61 -11.47 -18.05
CA SER A 31 -12.79 -10.37 -17.54
C SER A 31 -13.49 -9.75 -16.33
N VAL A 32 -13.60 -10.52 -15.24
CA VAL A 32 -14.12 -9.99 -13.98
C VAL A 32 -13.10 -8.99 -13.44
N LYS A 33 -13.50 -7.73 -13.27
CA LYS A 33 -12.65 -6.72 -12.66
C LYS A 33 -12.48 -7.09 -11.19
N VAL A 34 -11.28 -7.48 -10.80
CA VAL A 34 -10.94 -7.79 -9.40
C VAL A 34 -11.08 -6.50 -8.58
N PRO A 35 -11.86 -6.49 -7.49
CA PRO A 35 -11.98 -5.32 -6.63
C PRO A 35 -10.69 -5.09 -5.85
N GLU A 36 -10.38 -3.82 -5.57
CA GLU A 36 -9.39 -3.45 -4.56
C GLU A 36 -10.11 -3.16 -3.22
N VAL A 37 -9.46 -3.48 -2.11
CA VAL A 37 -9.92 -3.10 -0.77
C VAL A 37 -8.95 -2.05 -0.23
N ARG A 38 -9.46 -0.90 0.20
CA ARG A 38 -8.61 0.13 0.81
C ARG A 38 -9.04 0.44 2.22
N TYR A 39 -8.13 0.99 2.99
CA TYR A 39 -8.38 1.46 4.36
C TYR A 39 -8.17 2.96 4.43
N THR A 40 -8.96 3.65 5.24
CA THR A 40 -8.60 5.02 5.62
C THR A 40 -7.25 5.01 6.38
N PRO A 41 -6.48 6.11 6.35
CA PRO A 41 -5.22 6.18 7.08
C PRO A 41 -5.38 5.95 8.59
N TYR A 42 -6.54 6.31 9.14
CA TYR A 42 -6.90 6.05 10.54
C TYR A 42 -7.09 4.56 10.80
N VAL A 43 -7.97 3.90 10.03
CA VAL A 43 -8.24 2.45 10.13
C VAL A 43 -6.96 1.64 10.01
N HIS A 44 -6.12 1.95 9.03
CA HIS A 44 -4.85 1.24 8.84
C HIS A 44 -3.94 1.34 10.08
N LYS A 45 -3.84 2.52 10.69
CA LYS A 45 -3.05 2.70 11.93
C LYS A 45 -3.65 1.93 13.11
N VAL A 46 -4.98 1.88 13.20
CA VAL A 46 -5.67 1.10 14.23
C VAL A 46 -5.34 -0.39 14.08
N ILE A 47 -5.46 -0.95 12.87
CA ILE A 47 -5.09 -2.35 12.58
C ILE A 47 -3.63 -2.62 12.96
N GLN A 48 -2.71 -1.77 12.53
CA GLN A 48 -1.29 -1.90 12.89
C GLN A 48 -1.07 -1.87 14.40
N HIS A 49 -1.78 -1.00 15.12
CA HIS A 49 -1.69 -0.92 16.57
C HIS A 49 -2.20 -2.20 17.24
N ILE A 50 -3.37 -2.71 16.83
CA ILE A 50 -3.96 -3.94 17.35
C ILE A 50 -2.99 -5.11 17.15
N VAL A 51 -2.54 -5.31 15.91
CA VAL A 51 -1.67 -6.43 15.54
C VAL A 51 -0.34 -6.37 16.28
N ALA A 52 0.24 -5.18 16.47
CA ALA A 52 1.52 -5.04 17.17
C ALA A 52 1.42 -5.37 18.68
N HIS A 53 0.33 -4.98 19.34
CA HIS A 53 0.24 -5.01 20.80
C HIS A 53 -0.52 -6.21 21.36
N GLN A 54 -1.41 -6.84 20.60
CA GLN A 54 -2.18 -7.97 21.09
C GLN A 54 -1.34 -9.27 21.10
N PRO A 55 -1.28 -10.00 22.24
CA PRO A 55 -0.55 -11.27 22.32
C PRO A 55 -1.38 -12.46 21.81
N GLN A 56 -2.71 -12.33 21.77
CA GLN A 56 -3.66 -13.35 21.32
C GLN A 56 -4.38 -12.89 20.05
N GLU A 57 -5.06 -13.82 19.40
CA GLU A 57 -5.90 -13.48 18.26
C GLU A 57 -7.06 -12.59 18.71
N ILE A 58 -7.32 -11.54 17.94
CA ILE A 58 -8.42 -10.62 18.15
C ILE A 58 -9.08 -10.35 16.80
N GLY A 59 -10.40 -10.30 16.81
CA GLY A 59 -11.25 -9.96 15.68
C GLY A 59 -11.84 -8.57 15.83
N TRP A 60 -12.16 -7.96 14.70
CA TRP A 60 -12.79 -6.65 14.61
C TRP A 60 -13.69 -6.60 13.38
N LEU A 61 -14.65 -5.69 13.42
CA LEU A 61 -15.61 -5.46 12.34
C LEU A 61 -15.43 -4.06 11.79
N GLY A 62 -15.84 -3.83 10.55
CA GLY A 62 -15.64 -2.54 9.90
C GLY A 62 -16.76 -2.10 8.99
N LEU A 63 -16.91 -0.78 8.90
CA LEU A 63 -17.84 -0.13 7.99
C LEU A 63 -17.21 0.01 6.61
N VAL A 64 -17.93 -0.46 5.59
CA VAL A 64 -17.43 -0.50 4.22
C VAL A 64 -18.27 0.38 3.31
N ASP A 65 -17.60 1.31 2.64
CA ASP A 65 -18.16 2.07 1.52
C ASP A 65 -17.70 1.50 0.18
N LYS A 66 -18.59 1.56 -0.81
CA LYS A 66 -18.26 1.21 -2.20
C LYS A 66 -17.64 2.38 -2.92
N THR A 67 -16.58 2.11 -3.69
CA THR A 67 -15.84 3.12 -4.44
C THR A 67 -15.65 2.69 -5.91
N ALA A 68 -15.03 3.55 -6.72
CA ALA A 68 -14.75 3.24 -8.13
C ALA A 68 -13.73 2.09 -8.34
N TYR A 69 -12.88 1.85 -7.33
CA TYR A 69 -11.85 0.80 -7.34
C TYR A 69 -12.30 -0.49 -6.62
N GLY A 70 -13.32 -0.43 -5.78
CA GLY A 70 -13.88 -1.58 -5.09
C GLY A 70 -14.51 -1.15 -3.79
N TYR A 71 -13.75 -1.28 -2.71
CA TYR A 71 -14.24 -1.09 -1.35
C TYR A 71 -13.27 -0.22 -0.53
N LEU A 72 -13.82 0.58 0.39
CA LEU A 72 -13.09 1.38 1.35
C LEU A 72 -13.61 1.07 2.76
N VAL A 73 -12.75 0.53 3.61
CA VAL A 73 -13.02 0.37 5.04
C VAL A 73 -12.78 1.73 5.71
N THR A 74 -13.87 2.30 6.23
CA THR A 74 -13.91 3.68 6.73
C THR A 74 -13.68 3.76 8.23
N ASP A 75 -14.18 2.76 8.96
CA ASP A 75 -14.14 2.70 10.41
C ASP A 75 -14.05 1.26 10.92
N LEU A 76 -13.63 1.08 12.17
CA LEU A 76 -13.46 -0.22 12.82
C LEU A 76 -14.03 -0.25 14.24
N TYR A 77 -14.61 -1.39 14.60
CA TYR A 77 -15.23 -1.67 15.89
C TYR A 77 -14.72 -3.01 16.41
N ILE A 78 -14.42 -3.07 17.70
CA ILE A 78 -13.98 -4.30 18.37
C ILE A 78 -15.13 -4.73 19.30
N PRO A 79 -16.01 -5.65 18.86
CA PRO A 79 -17.08 -6.14 19.72
C PRO A 79 -16.52 -7.01 20.86
N GLU A 80 -17.35 -7.23 21.87
CA GLU A 80 -17.09 -8.26 22.87
C GLU A 80 -16.92 -9.61 22.19
N GLN A 81 -15.90 -10.36 22.59
CA GLN A 81 -15.50 -11.60 21.95
C GLN A 81 -14.75 -12.49 22.92
N THR A 82 -14.85 -13.80 22.72
CA THR A 82 -14.03 -14.76 23.46
C THR A 82 -12.79 -15.06 22.64
N VAL A 83 -11.62 -14.71 23.19
CA VAL A 83 -10.32 -14.94 22.52
C VAL A 83 -9.63 -16.18 23.09
N SER A 84 -8.96 -16.91 22.21
CA SER A 84 -8.04 -17.98 22.56
C SER A 84 -6.69 -17.76 21.87
N ALA A 85 -5.75 -18.68 22.06
CA ALA A 85 -4.42 -18.58 21.45
C ALA A 85 -4.43 -18.69 19.91
N ALA A 86 -5.50 -19.23 19.31
CA ALA A 86 -5.55 -19.55 17.89
C ALA A 86 -6.93 -19.31 17.24
N GLU A 87 -7.90 -18.79 17.99
CA GLU A 87 -9.26 -18.55 17.51
C GLU A 87 -9.87 -17.37 18.27
N THR A 88 -10.71 -16.59 17.58
CA THR A 88 -11.60 -15.58 18.17
C THR A 88 -13.04 -15.92 17.82
N ASP A 89 -13.94 -15.88 18.81
CA ASP A 89 -15.37 -16.09 18.61
C ASP A 89 -16.15 -14.83 18.99
N ILE A 90 -16.86 -14.27 18.01
CA ILE A 90 -17.72 -13.11 18.19
C ILE A 90 -19.15 -13.63 18.19
N ASP A 91 -19.79 -13.56 19.36
CA ASP A 91 -21.16 -14.03 19.52
C ASP A 91 -22.15 -13.19 18.69
N GLN A 92 -23.25 -13.81 18.27
CA GLN A 92 -24.32 -13.13 17.53
C GLN A 92 -24.95 -12.00 18.36
N ASP A 93 -25.03 -12.17 19.68
CA ASP A 93 -25.54 -11.13 20.58
C ASP A 93 -24.60 -9.92 20.59
N ALA A 94 -23.28 -10.12 20.56
CA ALA A 94 -22.30 -9.04 20.47
C ALA A 94 -22.35 -8.32 19.11
N MET A 95 -22.57 -9.07 18.02
CA MET A 95 -22.82 -8.49 16.69
C MET A 95 -24.08 -7.61 16.68
N ALA A 96 -25.17 -8.10 17.28
CA ALA A 96 -26.43 -7.39 17.33
C ALA A 96 -26.35 -6.13 18.20
N ALA A 97 -25.69 -6.21 19.36
CA ALA A 97 -25.44 -5.07 20.23
C ALA A 97 -24.65 -3.98 19.49
N LEU A 98 -23.57 -4.36 18.79
CA LEU A 98 -22.79 -3.43 17.99
C LEU A 98 -23.62 -2.78 16.87
N ALA A 99 -24.49 -3.54 16.21
CA ALA A 99 -25.37 -2.99 15.17
C ALA A 99 -26.34 -1.92 15.73
N ILE A 100 -26.84 -2.12 16.95
CA ILE A 100 -27.67 -1.14 17.66
C ILE A 100 -26.86 0.11 18.00
N GLU A 101 -25.65 -0.04 18.54
CA GLU A 101 -24.78 1.10 18.87
C GLU A 101 -24.44 1.95 17.63
N ILE A 102 -24.20 1.30 16.48
CA ILE A 102 -23.95 1.98 15.21
C ILE A 102 -25.19 2.76 14.74
N ASP A 103 -26.38 2.17 14.86
CA ASP A 103 -27.65 2.82 14.50
C ASP A 103 -27.94 4.03 15.42
N GLU A 104 -27.72 3.89 16.73
CA GLU A 104 -27.84 4.97 17.71
C GLU A 104 -26.85 6.11 17.46
N ALA A 105 -25.66 5.79 16.95
CA ALA A 105 -24.68 6.78 16.50
C ALA A 105 -25.06 7.49 15.19
N GLY A 106 -26.19 7.11 14.56
CA GLY A 106 -26.68 7.66 13.30
C GLY A 106 -25.92 7.14 12.07
N LEU A 107 -25.20 6.03 12.21
CA LEU A 107 -24.49 5.35 11.13
C LEU A 107 -25.34 4.17 10.62
N ASP A 108 -25.06 3.72 9.40
CA ASP A 108 -25.82 2.63 8.77
C ASP A 108 -25.21 1.27 9.15
N PRO A 109 -25.86 0.45 10.01
CA PRO A 109 -25.34 -0.84 10.41
C PRO A 109 -25.25 -1.85 9.26
N SER A 110 -26.00 -1.64 8.16
CA SER A 110 -25.90 -2.51 6.99
C SER A 110 -24.54 -2.41 6.26
N LYS A 111 -23.72 -1.40 6.61
CA LYS A 111 -22.36 -1.25 6.11
C LYS A 111 -21.32 -2.06 6.88
N LEU A 112 -21.70 -2.76 7.95
CA LEU A 112 -20.82 -3.64 8.73
C LEU A 112 -20.50 -4.92 7.94
N LEU A 113 -19.67 -4.76 6.90
CA LEU A 113 -19.43 -5.75 5.84
C LEU A 113 -17.96 -6.18 5.74
N TYR A 114 -17.18 -5.87 6.78
CA TYR A 114 -15.79 -6.24 6.90
C TYR A 114 -15.56 -6.90 8.25
N TRP A 115 -14.85 -8.02 8.24
CA TRP A 115 -14.31 -8.68 9.40
C TRP A 115 -12.82 -8.85 9.20
N GLY A 116 -12.03 -8.40 10.17
CA GLY A 116 -10.61 -8.66 10.21
C GLY A 116 -10.19 -9.31 11.51
N HIS A 117 -9.17 -10.15 11.46
CA HIS A 117 -8.59 -10.74 12.67
C HIS A 117 -7.07 -10.90 12.56
N SER A 118 -6.43 -10.98 13.71
CA SER A 118 -4.98 -11.13 13.80
C SER A 118 -4.55 -12.58 14.01
N HIS A 119 -3.61 -13.05 13.21
CA HIS A 119 -2.91 -14.33 13.40
C HIS A 119 -1.63 -14.19 14.25
N VAL A 120 -1.41 -13.04 14.88
CA VAL A 120 -0.27 -12.74 15.75
C VAL A 120 1.07 -13.09 15.08
N ASN A 121 1.67 -14.26 15.40
CA ASN A 121 2.95 -14.73 14.87
C ASN A 121 2.81 -15.88 13.86
N MET A 122 1.59 -16.14 13.36
CA MET A 122 1.27 -17.19 12.40
C MET A 122 1.11 -16.63 10.97
N ALA A 123 1.08 -17.53 9.99
CA ALA A 123 0.82 -17.17 8.59
C ALA A 123 -0.63 -16.69 8.43
N VAL A 124 -0.87 -15.75 7.52
CA VAL A 124 -2.20 -15.16 7.23
C VAL A 124 -3.13 -16.08 6.41
N SER A 125 -2.89 -17.38 6.45
CA SER A 125 -3.75 -18.37 5.80
C SER A 125 -4.93 -18.69 6.70
N PRO A 126 -6.18 -18.71 6.18
CA PRO A 126 -7.36 -18.95 6.99
C PRO A 126 -7.37 -20.36 7.59
N SER A 127 -7.85 -20.45 8.83
CA SER A 127 -8.13 -21.69 9.54
C SER A 127 -9.47 -22.31 9.09
N HIS A 128 -9.75 -23.55 9.50
CA HIS A 128 -11.06 -24.16 9.26
C HIS A 128 -12.20 -23.44 10.00
N GLN A 129 -11.90 -22.85 11.16
CA GLN A 129 -12.86 -22.07 11.93
C GLN A 129 -13.17 -20.75 11.24
N ASP A 130 -12.14 -20.09 10.67
CA ASP A 130 -12.31 -18.85 9.90
C ASP A 130 -13.25 -19.04 8.70
N GLU A 131 -13.14 -20.19 8.02
CA GLU A 131 -14.00 -20.55 6.90
C GLU A 131 -15.46 -20.80 7.31
N LYS A 132 -15.71 -21.29 8.54
CA LYS A 132 -17.09 -21.42 9.06
C LYS A 132 -17.68 -20.06 9.43
N GLN A 133 -16.89 -19.22 10.08
CA GLN A 133 -17.35 -17.91 10.54
C GLN A 133 -17.60 -16.95 9.38
N ILE A 134 -16.75 -16.94 8.36
CA ILE A 134 -17.02 -16.13 7.16
C ILE A 134 -18.27 -16.60 6.41
N ALA A 135 -18.57 -17.90 6.41
CA ALA A 135 -19.77 -18.42 5.76
C ALA A 135 -21.06 -17.87 6.40
N SER A 136 -21.11 -17.76 7.73
CA SER A 136 -22.28 -17.18 8.43
C SER A 136 -22.43 -15.68 8.16
N PHE A 137 -21.33 -14.93 8.08
CA PHE A 137 -21.37 -13.50 7.74
C PHE A 137 -21.81 -13.25 6.30
N VAL A 138 -21.35 -14.09 5.36
CA VAL A 138 -21.73 -14.01 3.95
C VAL A 138 -23.19 -14.40 3.74
N GLU A 139 -23.75 -15.31 4.54
CA GLU A 139 -25.15 -15.71 4.41
C GLU A 139 -26.12 -14.52 4.49
N ASN A 140 -25.85 -13.58 5.40
CA ASN A 140 -26.73 -12.44 5.67
C ASN A 140 -26.37 -11.16 4.90
N SER A 141 -25.28 -11.17 4.12
CA SER A 141 -24.73 -9.96 3.50
C SER A 141 -24.65 -10.06 1.97
N PRO A 142 -24.85 -8.97 1.20
CA PRO A 142 -24.75 -9.01 -0.26
C PRO A 142 -23.31 -9.22 -0.76
N PHE A 143 -22.34 -8.76 0.03
CA PHE A 143 -20.92 -9.05 -0.10
C PHE A 143 -20.30 -8.94 1.30
N PHE A 144 -19.14 -9.54 1.48
CA PHE A 144 -18.42 -9.45 2.75
C PHE A 144 -16.91 -9.51 2.50
N ILE A 145 -16.13 -8.84 3.33
CA ILE A 145 -14.67 -8.75 3.20
C ILE A 145 -14.04 -9.38 4.43
N ARG A 146 -13.07 -10.29 4.22
CA ARG A 146 -12.24 -10.85 5.28
C ARG A 146 -10.83 -10.31 5.17
N GLY A 147 -10.24 -9.85 6.27
CA GLY A 147 -8.83 -9.49 6.37
C GLY A 147 -8.11 -10.29 7.45
N ILE A 148 -6.99 -10.93 7.13
CA ILE A 148 -6.14 -11.64 8.10
C ILE A 148 -4.78 -10.95 8.13
N TYR A 149 -4.30 -10.61 9.34
CA TYR A 149 -3.08 -9.83 9.52
C TYR A 149 -2.14 -10.48 10.53
N ASN A 150 -0.83 -10.32 10.37
CA ASN A 150 0.16 -10.82 11.33
C ASN A 150 1.21 -9.75 11.71
N LYS A 151 2.01 -10.04 12.74
CA LYS A 151 3.08 -9.19 13.24
C LYS A 151 4.27 -9.07 12.30
N TYR A 152 4.39 -9.97 11.33
CA TYR A 152 5.40 -9.88 10.28
C TYR A 152 5.04 -8.82 9.22
N GLY A 153 3.82 -8.28 9.26
CA GLY A 153 3.33 -7.29 8.32
C GLY A 153 2.67 -7.89 7.08
N ASP A 154 2.46 -9.21 7.05
CA ASP A 154 1.69 -9.85 5.99
C ASP A 154 0.19 -9.58 6.21
N SER A 155 -0.52 -9.44 5.09
CA SER A 155 -1.98 -9.38 5.05
C SER A 155 -2.52 -10.34 3.99
N LYS A 156 -3.67 -10.93 4.28
CA LYS A 156 -4.50 -11.61 3.29
C LYS A 156 -5.90 -11.04 3.34
N VAL A 157 -6.34 -10.46 2.23
CA VAL A 157 -7.67 -9.87 2.12
C VAL A 157 -8.45 -10.62 1.04
N ASP A 158 -9.65 -11.06 1.39
CA ASP A 158 -10.54 -11.79 0.50
C ASP A 158 -11.90 -11.08 0.44
N VAL A 159 -12.54 -11.09 -0.74
CA VAL A 159 -13.85 -10.49 -0.98
C VAL A 159 -14.81 -11.55 -1.48
N TYR A 160 -15.91 -11.73 -0.75
CA TYR A 160 -16.99 -12.64 -1.05
C TYR A 160 -18.14 -11.83 -1.64
N ASP A 161 -18.38 -11.91 -2.95
CA ASP A 161 -19.47 -11.18 -3.61
C ASP A 161 -20.54 -12.14 -4.12
N LYS A 162 -21.70 -12.15 -3.42
CA LYS A 162 -22.84 -13.01 -3.77
C LYS A 162 -23.51 -12.59 -5.06
N ARG A 163 -23.49 -11.30 -5.41
CA ARG A 163 -24.14 -10.81 -6.62
C ARG A 163 -23.45 -11.34 -7.87
N SER A 164 -22.11 -11.40 -7.84
CA SER A 164 -21.33 -12.02 -8.90
C SER A 164 -21.11 -13.52 -8.71
N ASN A 165 -21.61 -14.11 -7.61
CA ASN A 165 -21.33 -15.49 -7.21
C ASN A 165 -19.83 -15.84 -7.31
N THR A 166 -18.97 -14.94 -6.81
CA THR A 166 -17.51 -15.01 -7.00
C THR A 166 -16.81 -14.69 -5.69
N ILE A 167 -15.76 -15.46 -5.38
CA ILE A 167 -14.84 -15.18 -4.28
C ILE A 167 -13.53 -14.68 -4.89
N PHE A 168 -13.13 -13.46 -4.53
CA PHE A 168 -11.83 -12.90 -4.90
C PHE A 168 -10.88 -13.10 -3.74
N GLN A 169 -9.86 -13.93 -3.94
CA GLN A 169 -8.85 -14.20 -2.91
C GLN A 169 -7.60 -13.35 -3.11
N CYS A 170 -6.94 -12.99 -2.02
CA CYS A 170 -5.72 -12.18 -2.01
C CYS A 170 -5.86 -10.91 -2.87
N VAL A 171 -6.97 -10.18 -2.67
CA VAL A 171 -7.19 -8.92 -3.36
C VAL A 171 -6.16 -7.89 -2.91
N LYS A 172 -5.84 -6.97 -3.83
CA LYS A 172 -4.91 -5.90 -3.52
C LYS A 172 -5.48 -4.99 -2.45
N ASP A 173 -4.72 -4.83 -1.38
CA ASP A 173 -5.01 -3.91 -0.29
C ASP A 173 -4.07 -2.70 -0.27
N ALA A 174 -4.60 -1.53 0.11
CA ALA A 174 -3.83 -0.29 0.16
C ALA A 174 -4.42 0.73 1.14
N VAL A 175 -3.61 1.67 1.59
CA VAL A 175 -4.10 2.83 2.33
C VAL A 175 -4.60 3.88 1.35
N ASP A 176 -5.84 4.34 1.53
CA ASP A 176 -6.38 5.45 0.77
C ASP A 176 -5.85 6.77 1.35
N THR A 177 -4.64 7.13 0.93
CA THR A 177 -4.07 8.43 1.27
C THR A 177 -4.73 9.50 0.40
N PRO A 178 -5.48 10.45 0.98
CA PRO A 178 -6.07 11.51 0.18
C PRO A 178 -4.94 12.29 -0.51
N GLU A 179 -4.99 12.35 -1.84
CA GLU A 179 -4.07 13.18 -2.61
C GLU A 179 -4.35 14.65 -2.32
N LEU A 180 -3.30 15.47 -2.27
CA LEU A 180 -3.43 16.92 -2.18
C LEU A 180 -4.31 17.41 -3.33
N SER A 181 -5.32 18.21 -3.01
CA SER A 181 -6.18 18.81 -4.01
C SER A 181 -5.38 19.72 -4.94
N LYS A 182 -5.87 19.93 -6.17
CA LYS A 182 -5.24 20.85 -7.13
C LYS A 182 -5.07 22.26 -6.57
N GLN A 183 -5.94 22.68 -5.65
CA GLN A 183 -5.87 23.99 -4.98
C GLN A 183 -4.74 24.03 -3.94
N GLU A 184 -4.63 22.99 -3.11
CA GLU A 184 -3.55 22.87 -2.12
C GLU A 184 -2.18 22.76 -2.81
N ILE A 185 -2.07 21.98 -3.90
CA ILE A 185 -0.84 21.90 -4.70
C ILE A 185 -0.49 23.27 -5.28
N LYS A 186 -1.47 24.03 -5.76
CA LYS A 186 -1.23 25.38 -6.31
C LYS A 186 -0.74 26.35 -5.23
N GLN A 187 -1.36 26.32 -4.05
CA GLN A 187 -0.96 27.15 -2.91
C GLN A 187 0.44 26.78 -2.41
N LEU A 188 0.73 25.47 -2.29
CA LEU A 188 2.02 24.96 -1.88
C LEU A 188 3.12 25.36 -2.86
N ASN A 189 2.89 25.22 -4.16
CA ASN A 189 3.84 25.64 -5.20
C ASN A 189 4.11 27.15 -5.17
N ALA A 190 3.09 27.97 -4.90
CA ALA A 190 3.26 29.41 -4.75
C ALA A 190 4.12 29.75 -3.53
N LEU A 191 3.89 29.07 -2.40
CA LEU A 191 4.66 29.24 -1.16
C LEU A 191 6.11 28.76 -1.30
N MET A 192 6.35 27.64 -2.00
CA MET A 192 7.69 27.17 -2.33
C MET A 192 8.43 28.22 -3.18
N LYS A 193 7.77 28.79 -4.19
CA LYS A 193 8.38 29.82 -5.04
C LYS A 193 8.71 31.11 -4.28
N SER A 194 7.89 31.51 -3.30
CA SER A 194 8.13 32.72 -2.51
C SER A 194 9.22 32.55 -1.46
N ASN A 195 9.34 31.35 -0.87
CA ASN A 195 10.17 31.13 0.33
C ASN A 195 11.55 30.50 0.02
N LEU A 196 11.75 29.97 -1.18
CA LEU A 196 13.05 29.43 -1.60
C LEU A 196 13.99 30.55 -2.05
N GLN A 197 14.93 30.94 -1.18
CA GLN A 197 16.05 31.81 -1.56
C GLN A 197 17.25 30.97 -1.99
N LYS A 198 17.81 31.27 -3.16
CA LYS A 198 19.09 30.68 -3.59
C LYS A 198 20.23 31.51 -3.01
N PRO A 199 21.22 30.90 -2.33
CA PRO A 199 22.40 31.63 -1.91
C PRO A 199 23.14 32.13 -3.16
N VAL A 200 23.36 33.44 -3.24
CA VAL A 200 24.20 34.04 -4.28
C VAL A 200 25.64 34.01 -3.76
N TYR A 201 26.44 33.10 -4.30
CA TYR A 201 27.88 33.09 -4.04
C TYR A 201 28.56 34.12 -4.94
N THR A 202 28.89 35.30 -4.38
CA THR A 202 29.80 36.23 -5.04
C THR A 202 31.23 35.74 -4.89
N TYR A 203 31.80 35.23 -5.99
CA TYR A 203 33.22 34.95 -6.09
C TYR A 203 33.98 36.30 -6.08
N LYS A 204 34.66 36.62 -4.98
CA LYS A 204 35.66 37.69 -4.98
C LYS A 204 36.88 37.14 -5.71
N ALA A 205 37.15 37.65 -6.91
CA ALA A 205 38.41 37.38 -7.60
C ALA A 205 39.57 37.70 -6.64
N PRO A 206 40.57 36.82 -6.52
CA PRO A 206 41.72 37.10 -5.66
C PRO A 206 42.40 38.40 -6.12
N LEU A 207 42.68 39.27 -5.15
CA LEU A 207 43.50 40.47 -5.35
C LEU A 207 44.80 40.07 -6.04
N HIS A 208 45.06 40.67 -7.20
CA HIS A 208 46.30 40.55 -7.95
C HIS A 208 47.50 40.68 -6.99
N HIS A 209 48.15 39.55 -6.73
CA HIS A 209 49.31 39.49 -5.84
C HIS A 209 50.40 40.40 -6.42
N GLN A 210 50.86 41.38 -5.64
CA GLN A 210 52.10 42.08 -5.95
C GLN A 210 53.23 41.04 -6.10
N PRO A 211 54.15 41.20 -7.07
CA PRO A 211 55.22 40.24 -7.26
C PRO A 211 56.09 40.13 -6.00
N LEU A 212 56.24 38.91 -5.49
CA LEU A 212 57.11 38.55 -4.37
C LEU A 212 58.58 38.70 -4.78
N SER A 213 59.12 39.93 -4.75
CA SER A 213 60.55 40.19 -5.00
C SER A 213 61.39 40.40 -3.74
N LYS A 214 60.86 40.16 -2.54
CA LYS A 214 61.60 40.37 -1.28
C LYS A 214 61.28 39.33 -0.21
N PHE A 215 61.61 38.07 -0.46
CA PHE A 215 61.83 37.12 0.63
C PHE A 215 63.09 36.31 0.33
N THR A 216 64.16 36.63 1.06
CA THR A 216 65.39 35.84 1.10
C THR A 216 65.05 34.44 1.61
N ARG A 217 65.47 33.40 0.87
CA ARG A 217 65.25 32.00 1.26
C ARG A 217 65.90 31.71 2.63
N SER A 218 65.19 30.97 3.47
CA SER A 218 65.71 30.38 4.72
C SER A 218 66.84 29.37 4.41
N PRO A 219 67.91 29.28 5.23
CA PRO A 219 69.03 28.36 5.01
C PRO A 219 68.66 26.88 5.10
N PHE A 220 67.46 26.55 5.59
CA PHE A 220 67.02 25.17 5.82
C PHE A 220 66.49 24.48 4.54
N MET A 221 66.34 25.21 3.44
CA MET A 221 65.78 24.70 2.17
C MET A 221 66.75 24.91 1.00
N GLN A 222 68.01 24.50 1.18
CA GLN A 222 68.94 24.24 0.07
C GLN A 222 69.22 22.73 0.05
N GLY A 223 68.42 21.95 -0.67
CA GLY A 223 68.72 20.53 -0.82
C GLY A 223 67.63 19.62 -1.40
N LEU A 224 66.39 20.08 -1.54
CA LEU A 224 65.32 19.27 -2.12
C LEU A 224 64.80 19.95 -3.39
N SER A 225 65.35 19.55 -4.54
CA SER A 225 64.69 19.73 -5.83
C SER A 225 63.63 18.65 -5.97
N PHE A 226 62.37 19.05 -6.04
CA PHE A 226 61.33 18.26 -6.69
C PHE A 226 60.85 19.12 -7.85
N ASP A 227 61.48 18.87 -9.00
CA ASP A 227 60.98 19.32 -10.29
C ASP A 227 59.63 18.62 -10.55
N ASP A 228 58.68 19.41 -11.02
CA ASP A 228 57.54 19.11 -11.88
C ASP A 228 57.06 17.65 -11.97
N ASP A 229 55.83 17.39 -11.52
CA ASP A 229 54.95 16.60 -12.37
C ASP A 229 53.44 16.81 -12.09
N VAL A 230 52.78 17.28 -13.15
CA VAL A 230 51.35 17.44 -13.33
C VAL A 230 50.80 16.09 -13.73
N THR A 231 50.09 15.37 -12.84
CA THR A 231 49.13 14.30 -13.22
C THR A 231 48.41 13.75 -11.99
N TYR A 232 47.31 14.38 -11.57
CA TYR A 232 46.35 13.78 -10.62
C TYR A 232 44.91 14.18 -10.96
N LEU A 233 44.55 14.09 -12.24
CA LEU A 233 43.17 14.29 -12.73
C LEU A 233 42.70 13.20 -13.71
N GLU A 234 43.33 12.02 -13.75
CA GLU A 234 42.93 10.92 -14.66
C GLU A 234 42.68 9.56 -13.98
N LYS A 235 42.25 9.52 -12.71
CA LYS A 235 41.88 8.24 -12.05
C LYS A 235 40.60 8.27 -11.22
N ILE A 236 39.54 8.86 -11.76
CA ILE A 236 38.16 8.52 -11.35
C ILE A 236 37.30 8.41 -12.61
N SER A 237 37.58 7.41 -13.44
CA SER A 237 36.64 6.89 -14.44
C SER A 237 35.87 5.74 -13.80
N ASP A 238 34.64 6.01 -13.38
CA ASP A 238 33.71 5.04 -12.79
C ASP A 238 33.11 4.12 -13.87
N PRO A 239 33.18 2.78 -13.74
CA PRO A 239 32.81 1.84 -14.78
C PRO A 239 31.42 1.22 -14.57
N PHE A 240 30.33 1.97 -14.74
CA PHE A 240 28.97 1.39 -14.93
C PHE A 240 28.07 2.36 -15.71
N TYR A 241 28.32 2.49 -17.01
CA TYR A 241 27.33 3.03 -17.96
C TYR A 241 27.58 2.42 -19.34
N GLU A 242 27.09 1.21 -19.57
CA GLU A 242 26.97 0.63 -20.92
C GLU A 242 25.58 0.92 -21.49
N GLY A 243 25.56 1.61 -22.64
CA GLY A 243 24.49 1.60 -23.67
C GLY A 243 23.24 2.44 -23.37
N GLY A 244 22.82 3.45 -24.13
CA GLY A 244 23.11 3.78 -25.52
C GLY A 244 21.86 3.56 -26.40
N TYR A 245 21.27 4.68 -26.84
CA TYR A 245 20.32 4.88 -27.96
C TYR A 245 18.88 4.37 -27.85
#